data_AF-A0A7W8X0H4-F1
#
_entry.id   AF-A0A7W8X0H4-F1
#
_cell.length_a   1.000
_cell.length_b   1.000
_cell.length_c   1.000
_cell.angle_alpha   90.00
_cell.angle_beta   90.00
_cell.angle_gamma   90.00
#
_symmetry.space_group_name_H-M   'P 1'
#
loop_
_entity.id
_entity.type
_entity.pdbx_description
1 polymer ?
#
loop_
_entity_poly.entity_id
_entity_poly.type
_entity_poly.pdbx_seq_one_letter_code
_entity_poly.pdbx_strand_id
1 'polypeptide(L)' 'MSMQGISERTNIGIGSLSRYVNGKRDIPAPLFALICKEVGLDPGEVLRNAIEEFTRADSGSK' A
#
# COMPACT_ATOMS: atom_id res chain seq x y z
N MET A 1 -12.20 5.70 -2.50
CA MET A 1 -12.02 5.19 -3.88
C MET A 1 -12.12 3.67 -3.84
N SER A 2 -12.74 3.01 -4.83
CA SER A 2 -12.83 1.53 -4.89
C SER A 2 -11.59 0.91 -5.53
N MET A 3 -11.33 -0.39 -5.30
CA MET A 3 -10.24 -1.12 -5.96
C MET A 3 -10.38 -1.13 -7.49
N GLN A 4 -11.63 -1.20 -8.00
CA GLN A 4 -11.93 -1.05 -9.42
C GLN A 4 -11.47 0.32 -9.93
N GLY A 5 -11.80 1.40 -9.20
CA GLY A 5 -11.40 2.75 -9.59
C GLY A 5 -9.88 2.97 -9.61
N ILE A 6 -9.14 2.37 -8.67
CA ILE A 6 -7.67 2.40 -8.67
C ILE A 6 -7.12 1.61 -9.86
N SER A 7 -7.68 0.43 -10.14
CA SER A 7 -7.26 -0.42 -11.26
C SER A 7 -7.39 0.29 -12.60
N GLU A 8 -8.52 0.97 -12.84
CA GLU A 8 -8.79 1.74 -14.06
C GLU A 8 -7.81 2.91 -14.24
N ARG A 9 -7.50 3.65 -13.16
CA ARG A 9 -6.63 4.84 -13.23
C ARG A 9 -5.15 4.53 -13.29
N THR A 10 -4.73 3.40 -12.72
CA THR A 10 -3.32 2.99 -12.67
C THR A 10 -2.94 2.00 -13.77
N ASN A 11 -3.91 1.46 -14.50
CA ASN A 11 -3.74 0.33 -15.42
C ASN A 11 -3.12 -0.92 -14.74
N ILE A 12 -3.26 -1.04 -13.41
CA ILE A 12 -2.86 -2.22 -12.65
C ILE A 12 -4.06 -3.15 -12.59
N GLY A 13 -3.92 -4.39 -13.05
CA GLY A 13 -5.01 -5.37 -12.96
C GLY A 13 -5.46 -5.61 -11.51
N ILE A 14 -6.78 -5.70 -11.28
CA ILE A 14 -7.41 -5.87 -9.95
C ILE A 14 -6.76 -7.01 -9.15
N GLY A 15 -6.44 -8.14 -9.79
CA GLY A 15 -5.78 -9.26 -9.13
C GLY A 15 -4.38 -8.93 -8.61
N SER A 16 -3.60 -8.14 -9.34
CA SER A 16 -2.28 -7.66 -8.89
C SER A 16 -2.44 -6.66 -7.74
N LEU A 17 -3.35 -5.69 -7.89
CA LEU A 17 -3.64 -4.70 -6.84
C LEU A 17 -4.05 -5.37 -5.52
N SER A 18 -4.92 -6.37 -5.59
CA SER A 18 -5.35 -7.15 -4.42
C SER A 18 -4.19 -7.90 -3.76
N ARG A 19 -3.27 -8.50 -4.54
CA ARG A 19 -2.11 -9.19 -3.97
C ARG A 19 -1.12 -8.23 -3.32
N TYR A 20 -0.94 -7.05 -3.89
CA TYR A 20 -0.12 -5.98 -3.34
C TYR A 20 -0.66 -5.50 -1.98
N VAL A 21 -1.91 -5.05 -1.93
CA VAL A 21 -2.51 -4.49 -0.71
C VAL A 21 -2.60 -5.52 0.42
N ASN A 22 -2.81 -6.80 0.09
CA ASN A 22 -2.89 -7.87 1.09
C ASN A 22 -1.53 -8.48 1.46
N GLY A 23 -0.40 -7.94 1.01
CA GLY A 23 0.94 -8.47 1.31
C GLY A 23 1.20 -9.88 0.74
N LYS A 24 0.40 -10.33 -0.23
CA LYS A 24 0.58 -11.63 -0.92
C LYS A 24 1.58 -11.57 -2.07
N ARG A 25 2.08 -10.36 -2.38
CA ARG A 25 3.09 -10.09 -3.39
C ARG A 25 3.77 -8.78 -3.06
N ASP A 26 5.09 -8.73 -3.23
CA ASP A 26 5.86 -7.49 -3.10
C ASP A 26 5.38 -6.45 -4.12
N ILE A 27 5.25 -5.22 -3.64
CA ILE A 27 4.84 -4.08 -4.46
C ILE A 27 6.11 -3.40 -4.99
N PRO A 28 6.29 -3.27 -6.31
CA PRO A 28 7.35 -2.44 -6.86
C PRO A 28 7.22 -0.99 -6.37
N ALA A 29 8.31 -0.37 -5.93
CA ALA A 29 8.29 0.99 -5.38
C ALA A 29 7.59 2.04 -6.28
N PRO A 30 7.75 2.03 -7.62
CA PRO A 30 7.00 2.95 -8.48
C PRO A 30 5.48 2.71 -8.46
N LEU A 31 5.04 1.46 -8.33
CA LEU A 31 3.61 1.13 -8.24
C LEU A 31 3.05 1.50 -6.86
N PHE A 32 3.82 1.34 -5.78
CA PHE A 32 3.44 1.82 -4.47
C PHE A 32 3.16 3.33 -4.48
N ALA A 33 4.10 4.13 -5.00
CA ALA A 33 3.92 5.58 -5.11
C ALA A 33 2.72 5.97 -5.97
N LEU A 34 2.50 5.26 -7.09
CA LEU A 34 1.35 5.48 -7.97
C LEU A 34 0.02 5.18 -7.26
N ILE A 35 -0.09 4.05 -6.55
CA ILE A 35 -1.28 3.67 -5.80
C ILE A 35 -1.58 4.71 -4.71
N CYS A 36 -0.57 5.11 -3.92
CA CYS A 36 -0.69 6.16 -2.91
C CYS A 36 -1.24 7.47 -3.49
N LYS A 37 -0.68 7.92 -4.63
CA LYS A 37 -1.14 9.12 -5.31
C LYS A 37 -2.62 9.03 -5.71
N GLU A 38 -3.06 7.91 -6.27
CA GLU A 38 -4.46 7.74 -6.68
C GLU A 38 -5.45 7.75 -5.51
N VAL A 39 -5.02 7.29 -4.33
CA VAL A 39 -5.84 7.37 -3.12
C VAL A 39 -5.66 8.66 -2.32
N GLY A 40 -4.83 9.59 -2.82
CA GLY A 40 -4.58 10.89 -2.19
C GLY A 40 -3.71 10.81 -0.93
N LEU A 41 -2.82 9.82 -0.84
CA LEU A 41 -1.91 9.62 0.28
C LEU A 41 -0.46 9.98 -0.11
N ASP A 42 0.29 10.50 0.86
CA ASP A 42 1.74 10.65 0.74
C ASP A 42 2.44 9.30 0.97
N PRO A 43 3.26 8.80 0.03
CA PRO A 43 3.94 7.52 0.19
C PRO A 43 4.89 7.45 1.40
N GLY A 44 5.52 8.59 1.76
CA GLY A 44 6.42 8.68 2.90
C GLY A 44 5.68 8.57 4.23
N GLU A 45 4.53 9.22 4.34
CA GLU A 45 3.65 9.11 5.50
C GLU A 45 3.13 7.67 5.68
N VAL A 46 2.70 7.02 4.61
CA VAL A 46 2.25 5.61 4.66
C VAL A 46 3.37 4.70 5.16
N LEU A 47 4.59 4.87 4.63
CA LEU A 47 5.74 4.09 5.05
C LEU A 47 6.11 4.33 6.52
N ARG A 48 6.13 5.60 6.96
CA ARG A 48 6.40 5.96 8.36
C ARG A 48 5.38 5.30 9.29
N ASN A 49 4.10 5.39 8.97
CA ASN A 49 3.03 4.83 9.80
C ASN A 49 3.16 3.29 9.90
N ALA A 50 3.50 2.61 8.80
CA ALA A 50 3.74 1.16 8.81
C ALA A 50 4.93 0.77 9.72
N ILE A 51 6.02 1.56 9.70
CA ILE A 51 7.18 1.35 10.59
C ILE A 51 6.81 1.61 12.05
N GLU A 52 6.05 2.67 12.33
CA GLU A 52 5.56 2.97 13.68
C GLU A 52 4.67 1.84 14.22
N GLU A 53 3.75 1.31 13.41
CA GLU A 53 2.91 0.17 13.80
C GLU A 53 3.74 -1.09 14.08
N PHE A 54 4.73 -1.38 13.21
CA PHE A 54 5.65 -2.49 13.41
C PHE A 54 6.42 -2.38 14.73
N THR A 55 6.98 -1.20 15.02
CA THR A 55 7.75 -0.97 16.26
C THR A 55 6.88 -1.02 17.52
N ARG A 56 5.61 -0.59 17.45
CA ARG A 56 4.65 -0.72 18.56
C ARG A 56 4.27 -2.18 18.82
N ALA A 57 4.01 -2.96 17.77
CA ALA A 57 3.69 -4.38 17.90
C ALA A 57 4.83 -5.18 18.55
N ASP A 58 6.08 -4.84 18.20
CA ASP A 58 7.27 -5.46 18.80
C ASP A 58 7.43 -5.08 20.28
N SER A 59 7.09 -3.85 20.65
CA SER A 59 7.19 -3.34 22.03
C SER A 59 6.15 -3.93 22.99
N GLY A 60 5.04 -4.47 22.48
CA GLY A 60 3.97 -5.09 23.28
C GLY A 60 4.11 -6.62 23.47
N SER A 61 5.17 -7.23 22.94
CA SER A 61 5.39 -8.69 22.99
C SER A 61 6.34 -9.15 24.10
N LYS A 62 6.52 -8.34 25.16
CA LYS A 62 7.34 -8.67 26.35
C LYS A 62 6.50 -8.98 27.58
#